data_AF-A0A7C3M7V3-F1
#
_entry.id   AF-A0A7C3M7V3-F1
#
_cell.length_a   1.000
_cell.length_b   1.000
_cell.length_c   1.000
_cell.angle_alpha   90.00
_cell.angle_beta   90.00
_cell.angle_gamma   90.00
#
_symmetry.space_group_name_H-M   'P 1'
#
loop_
_entity.id
_entity.type
_entity.pdbx_description
1 polymer ?
#
loop_
_entity_poly.entity_id
_entity_poly.type
_entity_poly.pdbx_seq_one_letter_code
_entity_poly.pdbx_strand_id
1 'polypeptide(L)'
;MAGLINQLKGKPGQLLVRDSQGRARVFSLTNAYEGDKYDTVTTVASAAGAISTGLTLEFFVDVNNKRKNQTNFSTPRKLDSGEEMLITKLGLQILPAYGNSILGVNDAKMFLSHCWMEWKINNVLIDEGFADKYASGYGLYGSTVENGTSIFSLGMPSQAAIPKLKETFYVNSDYSIYGTLHYDPLVSETAPTYTANQVFAIRAILHGIIKRAASV
;
A
#
# COMPACT_ATOMS: atom_id res chain seq x y z
N MET A 1 -0.52 14.89 16.43
CA MET A 1 0.04 15.19 17.77
C MET A 1 1.29 14.34 17.80
N ALA A 2 2.47 14.90 17.49
CA ALA A 2 3.63 14.15 17.02
C ALA A 2 3.87 12.83 17.79
N GLY A 3 3.65 11.69 17.13
CA GLY A 3 4.05 10.36 17.58
C GLY A 3 5.57 10.26 17.67
N LEU A 4 6.14 10.82 18.73
CA LEU A 4 7.57 10.74 19.03
C LEU A 4 7.94 9.30 19.38
N ILE A 5 8.69 8.65 18.49
CA ILE A 5 9.45 7.45 18.81
C ILE A 5 10.63 7.89 19.66
N ASN A 6 10.62 7.56 20.95
CA ASN A 6 11.73 7.85 21.84
C ASN A 6 12.38 6.54 22.29
N GLN A 7 13.70 6.51 22.33
CA GLN A 7 14.39 5.39 22.96
C GLN A 7 14.05 5.38 24.46
N LEU A 8 13.67 4.23 24.99
CA LEU A 8 13.35 4.10 26.39
C LEU A 8 14.64 4.21 27.21
N LYS A 9 14.74 5.24 28.06
CA LYS A 9 15.96 5.52 28.83
C LYS A 9 16.39 4.28 29.64
N GLY A 10 17.66 3.89 29.49
CA GLY A 10 18.23 2.75 30.20
C GLY A 10 17.85 1.36 29.64
N LYS A 11 17.08 1.30 28.54
CA LYS A 11 16.73 0.04 27.87
C LYS A 11 17.06 0.11 26.37
N PRO A 12 18.33 -0.11 25.99
CA PRO A 12 18.73 -0.16 24.59
C PRO A 12 17.88 -1.14 23.78
N GLY A 13 17.56 -0.78 22.54
CA GLY A 13 16.71 -1.60 21.67
C GLY A 13 15.20 -1.53 22.00
N GLN A 14 14.77 -0.75 23.00
CA GLN A 14 13.35 -0.53 23.28
C GLN A 14 12.93 0.88 22.90
N LEU A 15 11.85 0.98 22.13
CA LEU A 15 11.26 2.23 21.67
C LEU A 15 9.93 2.45 22.39
N LEU A 16 9.75 3.65 22.93
CA LEU A 16 8.45 4.14 23.37
C LEU A 16 7.75 4.73 22.15
N VAL A 17 6.64 4.12 21.75
CA VAL A 17 5.82 4.53 20.60
C VAL A 17 4.41 4.86 21.06
N ARG A 18 3.74 5.77 20.36
CA ARG A 18 2.32 6.04 20.59
C ARG A 18 1.50 5.32 19.51
N ASP A 19 0.43 4.68 19.93
CA ASP A 19 -0.52 4.09 18.98
C ASP A 19 -1.47 5.15 18.39
N SER A 20 -2.35 4.73 17.46
CA SER A 20 -3.35 5.62 16.85
C SER A 20 -4.36 6.23 17.84
N GLN A 21 -4.40 5.73 19.09
CA GLN A 21 -5.21 6.25 20.19
C GLN A 21 -4.39 7.10 21.18
N GLY A 22 -3.12 7.35 20.88
CA GLY A 22 -2.21 8.15 21.72
C GLY A 22 -1.63 7.41 22.93
N ARG A 23 -1.91 6.12 23.11
CA ARG A 23 -1.42 5.32 24.25
C ARG A 23 0.04 4.96 24.02
N ALA A 24 0.84 5.05 25.09
CA ALA A 24 2.25 4.68 25.03
C ALA A 24 2.42 3.14 25.04
N ARG A 25 3.25 2.63 24.14
CA ARG A 25 3.60 1.22 23.97
C ARG A 25 5.12 1.07 23.92
N VAL A 26 5.62 -0.06 24.39
CA VAL A 26 7.04 -0.40 24.29
C VAL A 26 7.21 -1.38 23.14
N PHE A 27 7.89 -0.94 22.08
CA PHE A 27 8.27 -1.76 20.96
C PHE A 27 9.72 -2.22 21.13
N SER A 28 9.95 -3.53 21.16
CA SER A 28 11.31 -4.08 21.24
C SER A 28 11.86 -4.32 19.84
N LEU A 29 13.08 -3.87 19.58
CA LEU A 29 13.82 -4.17 18.36
C LEU A 29 14.45 -5.57 18.40
N THR A 30 14.43 -6.26 19.54
CA THR A 30 14.83 -7.66 19.63
C THR A 30 13.90 -8.51 18.76
N ASN A 31 14.46 -9.19 17.75
CA ASN A 31 13.72 -9.96 16.72
C ASN A 31 12.84 -9.12 15.80
N ALA A 32 13.10 -7.82 15.70
CA ALA A 32 12.48 -6.97 14.69
C ALA A 32 13.34 -6.94 13.42
N TYR A 33 12.69 -6.81 12.27
CA TYR A 33 13.33 -6.67 10.96
C TYR A 33 12.57 -5.64 10.12
N GLU A 34 13.25 -5.03 9.15
CA GLU A 34 12.60 -4.16 8.17
C GLU A 34 11.94 -5.02 7.09
N GLY A 35 10.69 -4.71 6.74
CA GLY A 35 9.97 -5.45 5.72
C GLY A 35 8.61 -4.85 5.38
N ASP A 36 7.91 -5.56 4.50
CA ASP A 36 6.67 -5.11 3.91
C ASP A 36 5.51 -6.04 4.25
N LYS A 37 4.36 -5.45 4.58
CA LYS A 37 3.05 -6.09 4.62
C LYS A 37 2.24 -5.57 3.45
N TYR A 38 1.65 -6.44 2.64
CA TYR A 38 1.01 -6.03 1.39
C TYR A 38 -0.21 -6.86 1.07
N ASP A 39 -1.08 -6.27 0.26
CA ASP A 39 -2.24 -6.93 -0.33
C ASP A 39 -2.48 -6.44 -1.75
N THR A 40 -2.95 -7.33 -2.62
CA THR A 40 -3.19 -7.06 -4.03
C THR A 40 -4.66 -7.25 -4.35
N VAL A 41 -5.26 -6.27 -5.01
CA VAL A 41 -6.65 -6.27 -5.49
C VAL A 41 -6.64 -6.10 -7.00
N THR A 42 -7.62 -6.70 -7.67
CA THR A 42 -7.78 -6.60 -9.12
C THR A 42 -9.07 -5.88 -9.48
N THR A 43 -9.03 -5.10 -10.56
CA THR A 43 -10.21 -4.58 -11.24
C THR A 43 -10.10 -4.83 -12.74
N VAL A 44 -11.21 -4.73 -13.46
CA VAL A 44 -11.29 -5.03 -14.89
C VAL A 44 -12.04 -3.89 -15.58
N ALA A 45 -11.47 -3.34 -16.66
CA ALA A 45 -12.20 -2.43 -17.53
C ALA A 45 -13.31 -3.20 -18.25
N SER A 46 -14.46 -2.55 -18.50
CA SER A 46 -15.58 -3.17 -19.20
C SER A 46 -15.21 -3.58 -20.64
N ALA A 47 -16.12 -4.29 -21.31
CA ALA A 47 -15.98 -4.61 -22.73
C ALA A 47 -15.88 -3.35 -23.62
N ALA A 48 -16.37 -2.20 -23.14
CA ALA A 48 -16.24 -0.91 -23.80
C ALA A 48 -14.97 -0.14 -23.38
N GLY A 49 -14.10 -0.75 -22.57
CA GLY A 49 -12.88 -0.10 -22.09
C GLY A 49 -13.13 0.93 -20.99
N ALA A 50 -14.30 0.92 -20.33
CA ALA A 50 -14.63 1.88 -19.28
C ALA A 50 -14.43 1.28 -17.88
N ILE A 51 -13.86 2.07 -16.97
CA ILE A 51 -13.88 1.80 -15.53
C ILE A 51 -15.00 2.65 -14.92
N SER A 52 -15.85 2.04 -14.10
CA SER A 52 -16.96 2.76 -13.45
C SER A 52 -16.44 3.89 -12.58
N THR A 53 -16.93 5.11 -12.81
CA THR A 53 -16.76 6.23 -11.87
C THR A 53 -17.29 5.83 -10.48
N GLY A 54 -16.58 6.23 -9.42
CA GLY A 54 -16.91 5.86 -8.05
C GLY A 54 -16.52 4.44 -7.67
N LEU A 55 -15.74 3.74 -8.52
CA LEU A 55 -15.20 2.42 -8.17
C LEU A 55 -14.29 2.56 -6.95
N THR A 56 -14.56 1.75 -5.94
CA THR A 56 -13.73 1.62 -4.73
C THR A 56 -13.07 0.24 -4.69
N LEU A 57 -11.76 0.21 -4.48
CA LEU A 57 -11.01 -1.02 -4.24
C LEU A 57 -10.55 -1.04 -2.79
N GLU A 58 -11.10 -1.96 -2.01
CA GLU A 58 -10.72 -2.14 -0.61
C GLU A 58 -9.60 -3.18 -0.47
N PHE A 59 -8.50 -2.79 0.16
CA PHE A 59 -7.38 -3.66 0.48
C PHE A 59 -7.54 -4.33 1.84
N PHE A 60 -6.88 -5.47 2.01
CA PHE A 60 -6.82 -6.26 3.24
C PHE A 60 -8.16 -6.87 3.70
N VAL A 61 -9.27 -6.63 2.99
CA VAL A 61 -10.61 -7.15 3.37
C VAL A 61 -10.74 -8.62 3.02
N ASP A 62 -10.42 -8.97 1.78
CA ASP A 62 -10.39 -10.34 1.32
C ASP A 62 -8.94 -10.78 1.15
N VAL A 63 -8.45 -11.60 2.08
CA VAL A 63 -7.10 -12.19 2.02
C VAL A 63 -7.15 -13.68 1.69
N ASN A 64 -8.35 -14.25 1.56
CA ASN A 64 -8.55 -15.66 1.29
C ASN A 64 -8.30 -15.93 -0.19
N ASN A 65 -7.85 -17.16 -0.52
CA ASN A 65 -7.55 -17.60 -1.89
C ASN A 65 -6.49 -16.77 -2.64
N LYS A 66 -5.81 -15.85 -1.96
CA LYS A 66 -4.67 -15.11 -2.50
C LYS A 66 -3.39 -15.91 -2.31
N ARG A 67 -2.53 -15.88 -3.32
CA ARG A 67 -1.19 -16.48 -3.26
C ARG A 67 -0.26 -15.60 -2.43
N LYS A 68 0.85 -16.18 -1.96
CA LYS A 68 1.85 -15.45 -1.17
C LYS A 68 2.45 -14.22 -1.87
N ASN A 69 2.45 -14.18 -3.21
CA ASN A 69 2.89 -13.01 -3.98
C ASN A 69 1.80 -11.93 -4.12
N GLN A 70 0.56 -12.21 -3.74
CA GLN A 70 -0.57 -11.26 -3.77
C GLN A 70 -0.82 -10.66 -2.39
N THR A 71 -0.71 -11.47 -1.33
CA THR A 71 -0.83 -11.00 0.05
C THR A 71 0.07 -11.79 0.98
N ASN A 72 0.53 -11.16 2.04
CA ASN A 72 1.21 -11.81 3.16
C ASN A 72 0.48 -11.61 4.50
N PHE A 73 -0.83 -11.34 4.42
CA PHE A 73 -1.77 -11.38 5.51
C PHE A 73 -2.44 -12.76 5.57
N SER A 74 -2.60 -13.30 6.77
CA SER A 74 -3.40 -14.52 6.98
C SER A 74 -4.80 -14.21 7.50
N THR A 75 -5.01 -13.02 8.06
CA THR A 75 -6.29 -12.57 8.63
C THR A 75 -6.75 -11.27 7.95
N PRO A 76 -8.04 -11.16 7.56
CA PRO A 76 -8.59 -9.91 7.05
C PRO A 76 -8.30 -8.72 7.97
N ARG A 77 -7.77 -7.64 7.40
CA ARG A 77 -7.51 -6.33 8.01
C ARG A 77 -6.59 -6.37 9.22
N LYS A 78 -5.92 -7.49 9.52
CA LYS A 78 -5.16 -7.65 10.77
C LYS A 78 -3.81 -8.29 10.52
N LEU A 79 -2.81 -7.84 11.26
CA LEU A 79 -1.54 -8.54 11.33
C LEU A 79 -1.75 -9.94 11.91
N ASP A 80 -0.82 -10.86 11.62
CA ASP A 80 -0.91 -12.22 12.14
C ASP A 80 -0.73 -12.20 13.67
N SER A 81 -1.22 -13.25 14.34
CA SER A 81 -1.17 -13.33 15.81
C SER A 81 0.27 -13.16 16.33
N GLY A 82 0.46 -12.23 17.26
CA GLY A 82 1.76 -11.92 17.85
C GLY A 82 2.69 -11.08 16.97
N GLU A 83 2.24 -10.64 15.80
CA GLU A 83 2.97 -9.64 14.99
C GLU A 83 2.69 -8.21 15.49
N GLU A 84 3.74 -7.40 15.49
CA GLU A 84 3.70 -5.97 15.73
C GLU A 84 4.44 -5.26 14.60
N MET A 85 3.96 -4.08 14.20
CA MET A 85 4.58 -3.30 13.13
C MET A 85 4.62 -1.81 13.49
N LEU A 86 5.77 -1.19 13.23
CA LEU A 86 5.90 0.26 13.13
C LEU A 86 5.85 0.64 11.65
N ILE A 87 4.74 1.21 11.22
CA ILE A 87 4.54 1.66 9.84
C ILE A 87 5.22 3.00 9.64
N THR A 88 6.23 3.00 8.76
CA THR A 88 7.05 4.18 8.45
C THR A 88 6.70 4.78 7.09
N LYS A 89 6.18 3.96 6.16
CA LYS A 89 5.79 4.38 4.82
C LYS A 89 4.54 3.61 4.37
N LEU A 90 3.75 4.26 3.53
CA LEU A 90 2.62 3.68 2.80
C LEU A 90 2.95 3.74 1.31
N GLY A 91 2.66 2.67 0.59
CA GLY A 91 2.98 2.54 -0.82
C GLY A 91 1.82 1.97 -1.63
N LEU A 92 1.78 2.32 -2.90
CA LEU A 92 0.84 1.82 -3.88
C LEU A 92 1.59 1.43 -5.14
N GLN A 93 1.32 0.24 -5.65
CA GLN A 93 1.94 -0.28 -6.86
C GLN A 93 0.88 -0.72 -7.84
N ILE A 94 0.97 -0.30 -9.09
CA ILE A 94 0.29 -0.98 -10.19
C ILE A 94 1.21 -2.05 -10.75
N LEU A 95 0.71 -3.29 -10.79
CA LEU A 95 1.43 -4.42 -11.37
C LEU A 95 1.36 -4.33 -12.90
N PRO A 96 2.51 -4.30 -13.60
CA PRO A 96 2.53 -4.16 -15.06
C PRO A 96 2.01 -5.40 -15.79
N ALA A 97 1.99 -6.55 -15.11
CA ALA A 97 1.45 -7.79 -15.65
C ALA A 97 0.65 -8.52 -14.58
N TYR A 98 -0.49 -9.08 -14.98
CA TYR A 98 -1.32 -9.94 -14.15
C TYR A 98 -1.98 -11.04 -14.99
N GLY A 99 -1.69 -12.29 -14.65
CA GLY A 99 -2.07 -13.43 -15.48
C GLY A 99 -1.44 -13.32 -16.88
N ASN A 100 -2.26 -13.39 -17.92
CA ASN A 100 -1.84 -13.24 -19.32
C ASN A 100 -2.01 -11.82 -19.86
N SER A 101 -2.37 -10.86 -19.01
CA SER A 101 -2.59 -9.46 -19.39
C SER A 101 -1.39 -8.60 -19.02
N ILE A 102 -0.93 -7.78 -19.97
CA ILE A 102 0.09 -6.76 -19.76
C ILE A 102 -0.62 -5.42 -19.82
N LEU A 103 -0.45 -4.62 -18.77
CA LEU A 103 -1.04 -3.30 -18.69
C LEU A 103 -0.21 -2.30 -19.50
N GLY A 104 -0.86 -1.57 -20.40
CA GLY A 104 -0.26 -0.47 -21.13
C GLY A 104 0.17 0.66 -20.20
N VAL A 105 1.33 1.29 -20.49
CA VAL A 105 1.85 2.40 -19.67
C VAL A 105 0.89 3.59 -19.62
N ASN A 106 0.23 3.90 -20.74
CA ASN A 106 -0.75 5.00 -20.80
C ASN A 106 -1.97 4.69 -19.94
N ASP A 107 -2.49 3.47 -20.01
CA ASP A 107 -3.62 3.01 -19.18
C ASP A 107 -3.27 3.08 -17.69
N ALA A 108 -2.08 2.67 -17.28
CA ALA A 108 -1.63 2.79 -15.90
C ALA A 108 -1.55 4.25 -15.41
N LYS A 109 -1.02 5.15 -16.24
CA LYS A 109 -0.93 6.59 -15.94
C LYS A 109 -2.30 7.23 -15.81
N MET A 110 -3.18 6.97 -16.79
CA MET A 110 -4.55 7.47 -16.79
C MET A 110 -5.34 6.95 -15.59
N PHE A 111 -5.16 5.68 -15.21
CA PHE A 111 -5.85 5.14 -14.05
C PHE A 111 -5.44 5.88 -12.77
N LEU A 112 -4.14 6.03 -12.51
CA LEU A 112 -3.65 6.66 -11.29
C LEU A 112 -3.93 8.14 -11.19
N SER A 113 -3.90 8.88 -12.30
CA SER A 113 -4.22 10.32 -12.28
C SER A 113 -5.65 10.60 -11.83
N HIS A 114 -6.54 9.61 -11.93
CA HIS A 114 -7.93 9.69 -11.48
C HIS A 114 -8.18 8.94 -10.18
N CYS A 115 -7.12 8.51 -9.50
CA CYS A 115 -7.22 7.79 -8.24
C CYS A 115 -6.74 8.61 -7.06
N TRP A 116 -7.38 8.39 -5.92
CA TRP A 116 -6.89 8.82 -4.62
C TRP A 116 -7.05 7.69 -3.61
N MET A 117 -6.21 7.70 -2.57
CA MET A 117 -6.16 6.67 -1.54
C MET A 117 -6.53 7.25 -0.18
N GLU A 118 -7.23 6.44 0.60
CA GLU A 118 -7.48 6.64 2.01
C GLU A 118 -6.87 5.49 2.82
N TRP A 119 -6.16 5.83 3.90
CA TRP A 119 -5.61 4.84 4.83
C TRP A 119 -6.15 5.06 6.24
N LYS A 120 -6.73 4.02 6.83
CA LYS A 120 -7.26 4.05 8.19
C LYS A 120 -6.69 2.93 9.06
N ILE A 121 -6.50 3.22 10.34
CA ILE A 121 -6.17 2.23 11.38
C ILE A 121 -7.20 2.36 12.50
N ASN A 122 -7.91 1.29 12.82
CA ASN A 122 -9.06 1.29 13.74
C ASN A 122 -10.09 2.37 13.38
N ASN A 123 -10.36 2.53 12.08
CA ASN A 123 -11.24 3.56 11.52
C ASN A 123 -10.79 5.02 11.76
N VAL A 124 -9.59 5.25 12.28
CA VAL A 124 -8.96 6.57 12.38
C VAL A 124 -8.20 6.83 11.09
N LEU A 125 -8.47 7.96 10.43
CA LEU A 125 -7.75 8.39 9.24
C LEU A 125 -6.29 8.69 9.58
N ILE A 126 -5.39 8.08 8.81
CA ILE A 126 -3.95 8.14 9.00
C ILE A 126 -3.29 8.98 7.92
N ASP A 127 -3.66 8.74 6.67
CA ASP A 127 -3.22 9.52 5.51
C ASP A 127 -4.29 9.47 4.41
N GLU A 128 -4.37 10.55 3.64
CA GLU A 128 -5.16 10.61 2.41
C GLU A 128 -4.39 11.39 1.33
N GLY A 129 -4.76 11.15 0.07
CA GLY A 129 -4.27 11.96 -1.04
C GLY A 129 -4.28 11.21 -2.36
N PHE A 130 -3.81 11.89 -3.41
CA PHE A 130 -3.69 11.32 -4.75
C PHE A 130 -2.84 10.05 -4.77
N ALA A 131 -3.20 9.09 -5.61
CA ALA A 131 -2.60 7.77 -5.64
C ALA A 131 -1.11 7.78 -6.04
N ASP A 132 -0.71 8.75 -6.86
CA ASP A 132 0.66 8.97 -7.34
C ASP A 132 1.65 9.39 -6.24
N LYS A 133 1.15 9.94 -5.12
CA LYS A 133 1.95 10.25 -3.92
C LYS A 133 2.55 8.99 -3.28
N TYR A 134 1.88 7.84 -3.39
CA TYR A 134 2.22 6.62 -2.65
C TYR A 134 3.17 5.73 -3.46
N ALA A 135 4.46 6.04 -3.42
CA ALA A 135 5.46 5.27 -4.16
C ALA A 135 5.65 3.84 -3.61
N SER A 136 5.78 2.84 -4.50
CA SER A 136 5.97 1.43 -4.14
C SER A 136 7.42 0.99 -3.89
N GLY A 137 8.36 1.93 -3.71
CA GLY A 137 9.79 1.64 -3.48
C GLY A 137 10.72 2.18 -4.57
N TYR A 138 11.86 1.51 -4.78
CA TYR A 138 12.86 1.83 -5.81
C TYR A 138 12.66 0.88 -7.00
N GLY A 139 11.88 1.31 -7.98
CA GLY A 139 11.58 0.45 -9.12
C GLY A 139 11.13 1.22 -10.34
N LEU A 140 11.88 1.08 -11.43
CA LEU A 140 11.38 1.31 -12.78
C LEU A 140 10.67 0.04 -13.22
N TYR A 141 9.40 0.15 -13.59
CA TYR A 141 8.65 -0.92 -14.25
C TYR A 141 8.67 -0.66 -15.76
N GLY A 142 9.57 -1.35 -16.47
CA GLY A 142 9.52 -1.40 -17.92
C GLY A 142 8.31 -2.23 -18.37
N SER A 143 7.51 -1.70 -19.30
CA SER A 143 6.58 -2.53 -20.07
C SER A 143 7.23 -2.73 -21.43
N THR A 144 7.79 -3.92 -21.65
CA THR A 144 8.45 -4.27 -22.91
C THR A 144 7.51 -5.13 -23.75
N VAL A 145 6.92 -4.51 -24.76
CA VAL A 145 7.11 -5.07 -26.10
C VAL A 145 8.59 -4.80 -26.40
N GLU A 146 9.38 -5.78 -26.85
CA GLU A 146 10.84 -5.69 -27.07
C GLU A 146 11.25 -4.68 -28.18
N ASN A 147 10.78 -3.44 -28.08
CA ASN A 147 11.11 -2.33 -28.96
C ASN A 147 11.16 -0.99 -28.19
N GLY A 148 11.53 -1.05 -26.91
CA GLY A 148 12.14 0.05 -26.16
C GLY A 148 11.38 1.36 -25.99
N THR A 149 10.07 1.45 -26.21
CA THR A 149 9.40 2.76 -26.33
C THR A 149 8.69 3.30 -25.08
N SER A 150 8.53 2.53 -23.99
CA SER A 150 7.95 3.12 -22.76
C SER A 150 8.38 2.43 -21.47
N ILE A 151 8.93 3.22 -20.56
CA ILE A 151 9.16 2.83 -19.17
C ILE A 151 8.17 3.59 -18.30
N PHE A 152 7.62 2.93 -17.29
CA PHE A 152 6.76 3.52 -16.28
C PHE A 152 7.39 3.32 -14.90
N SER A 153 7.37 4.34 -14.05
CA SER A 153 7.82 4.18 -12.67
C SER A 153 6.86 4.90 -11.76
N LEU A 154 6.33 4.15 -10.79
CA LEU A 154 5.75 4.67 -9.56
C LEU A 154 6.76 4.63 -8.41
N GLY A 155 7.98 4.22 -8.73
CA GLY A 155 9.08 4.24 -7.77
C GLY A 155 9.64 5.65 -7.65
N MET A 156 10.21 5.94 -6.49
CA MET A 156 10.96 7.18 -6.29
C MET A 156 12.44 6.94 -6.63
N PRO A 157 13.12 7.88 -7.30
CA PRO A 157 14.52 7.73 -7.66
C PRO A 157 15.46 7.76 -6.44
N SER A 158 14.98 8.19 -5.27
CA SER A 158 15.77 8.28 -4.05
C SER A 158 14.95 7.95 -2.81
N GLN A 159 15.59 7.35 -1.81
CA GLN A 159 14.95 7.08 -0.51
C GLN A 159 14.50 8.36 0.19
N ALA A 160 15.27 9.44 0.00
CA ALA A 160 15.00 10.73 0.62
C ALA A 160 13.82 11.45 -0.02
N ALA A 161 13.45 11.09 -1.26
CA ALA A 161 12.34 11.70 -1.99
C ALA A 161 10.99 11.10 -1.61
N ILE A 162 10.96 9.93 -0.96
CA ILE A 162 9.71 9.28 -0.55
C ILE A 162 9.03 10.15 0.52
N PRO A 163 7.77 10.55 0.32
CA PRO A 163 7.00 11.27 1.33
C PRO A 163 7.00 10.49 2.65
N LYS A 164 7.53 11.12 3.70
CA LYS A 164 7.46 10.54 5.05
C LYS A 164 6.04 10.69 5.57
N LEU A 165 5.57 9.66 6.28
CA LEU A 165 4.37 9.82 7.08
C LEU A 165 4.60 10.92 8.10
N LYS A 166 3.56 11.72 8.35
CA LYS A 166 3.59 12.78 9.36
C LYS A 166 4.05 12.23 10.72
N GLU A 167 3.65 11.00 11.03
CA GLU A 167 3.97 10.28 12.26
C GLU A 167 4.16 8.78 11.91
N THR A 168 4.97 8.05 12.68
CA THR A 168 5.06 6.58 12.55
C THR A 168 3.95 5.94 13.35
N PHE A 169 3.28 4.94 12.77
CA PHE A 169 2.13 4.31 13.40
C PHE A 169 2.45 2.91 13.92
N TYR A 170 2.21 2.68 15.21
CA TYR A 170 2.24 1.35 15.79
C TYR A 170 0.94 0.61 15.51
N VAL A 171 1.06 -0.63 15.05
CA VAL A 171 -0.04 -1.54 14.74
C VAL A 171 0.31 -2.94 15.27
N ASN A 172 -0.67 -3.65 15.83
CA ASN A 172 -0.52 -5.05 16.23
C ASN A 172 -1.71 -5.88 15.71
N SER A 173 -1.78 -7.15 16.08
CA SER A 173 -2.87 -8.07 15.70
C SER A 173 -4.28 -7.64 16.14
N ASP A 174 -4.41 -6.74 17.12
CA ASP A 174 -5.73 -6.25 17.57
C ASP A 174 -6.28 -5.15 16.67
N TYR A 175 -5.43 -4.53 15.85
CA TYR A 175 -5.76 -3.32 15.12
C TYR A 175 -6.27 -3.70 13.74
N SER A 176 -7.31 -3.00 13.30
CA SER A 176 -7.86 -3.15 11.96
C SER A 176 -7.25 -2.14 11.01
N ILE A 177 -6.67 -2.61 9.92
CA ILE A 177 -6.01 -1.85 8.87
C ILE A 177 -6.95 -1.78 7.68
N TYR A 178 -7.11 -0.57 7.15
CA TYR A 178 -7.92 -0.30 5.96
C TYR A 178 -7.09 0.53 4.99
N GLY A 179 -7.11 0.11 3.74
CA GLY A 179 -6.67 0.91 2.61
C GLY A 179 -7.78 0.89 1.57
N THR A 180 -8.16 2.04 1.05
CA THR A 180 -9.19 2.13 0.00
C THR A 180 -8.69 3.02 -1.12
N LEU A 181 -8.68 2.47 -2.34
CA LEU A 181 -8.44 3.24 -3.56
C LEU A 181 -9.78 3.66 -4.14
N HIS A 182 -9.91 4.94 -4.44
CA HIS A 182 -11.09 5.52 -5.08
C HIS A 182 -10.72 5.91 -6.50
N TYR A 183 -11.53 5.51 -7.48
CA TYR A 183 -11.42 5.94 -8.86
C TYR A 183 -12.52 6.95 -9.17
N ASP A 184 -12.14 8.23 -9.20
CA ASP A 184 -13.03 9.37 -9.34
C ASP A 184 -12.47 10.31 -10.43
N PRO A 185 -12.72 10.00 -11.71
CA PRO A 185 -12.31 10.89 -12.80
C PRO A 185 -12.97 12.26 -12.68
N LEU A 186 -12.26 13.31 -13.11
CA LEU A 186 -12.76 14.68 -13.07
C LEU A 186 -14.02 14.81 -13.94
N VAL A 187 -15.03 15.51 -13.41
CA VAL A 187 -16.39 15.62 -14.00
C VAL A 187 -16.38 16.25 -15.41
N SER A 188 -15.33 16.96 -15.79
CA SER A 188 -15.17 17.65 -17.08
C SER A 188 -14.31 16.90 -18.09
N GLU A 189 -13.74 15.75 -17.75
CA GLU A 189 -12.88 14.99 -18.65
C GLU A 189 -13.65 13.86 -19.31
N THR A 190 -13.41 13.65 -20.62
CA THR A 190 -13.86 12.43 -21.30
C THR A 190 -13.27 11.26 -20.54
N ALA A 191 -14.12 10.35 -20.04
CA ALA A 191 -13.66 9.18 -19.30
C ALA A 191 -12.58 8.44 -20.10
N PRO A 192 -11.40 8.18 -19.51
CA PRO A 192 -10.32 7.51 -20.23
C PRO A 192 -10.83 6.15 -20.72
N THR A 193 -10.56 5.86 -21.99
CA THR A 193 -10.90 4.56 -22.59
C THR A 193 -9.68 3.67 -22.50
N TYR A 194 -9.81 2.60 -21.72
CA TYR A 194 -8.81 1.56 -21.55
C TYR A 194 -8.99 0.46 -22.59
N THR A 195 -8.02 -0.43 -22.70
CA THR A 195 -8.20 -1.65 -23.48
C THR A 195 -9.39 -2.47 -22.96
N ALA A 196 -10.24 -2.98 -23.85
CA ALA A 196 -11.43 -3.74 -23.47
C ALA A 196 -11.06 -4.99 -22.65
N ASN A 197 -11.76 -5.24 -21.54
CA ASN A 197 -11.48 -6.33 -20.60
C ASN A 197 -10.06 -6.31 -20.01
N GLN A 198 -9.39 -5.15 -20.03
CA GLN A 198 -8.06 -5.00 -19.43
C GLN A 198 -8.14 -5.22 -17.93
N VAL A 199 -7.29 -6.12 -17.42
CA VAL A 199 -7.18 -6.38 -15.98
C VAL A 199 -6.10 -5.48 -15.40
N PHE A 200 -6.42 -4.82 -14.28
CA PHE A 200 -5.52 -4.02 -13.48
C PHE A 200 -5.32 -4.75 -12.16
N ALA A 201 -4.08 -5.01 -11.78
CA ALA A 201 -3.76 -5.48 -10.44
C ALA A 201 -3.00 -4.38 -9.70
N ILE A 202 -3.51 -4.01 -8.53
CA ILE A 202 -2.99 -2.95 -7.70
C ILE A 202 -2.61 -3.54 -6.35
N ARG A 203 -1.45 -3.17 -5.83
CA ARG A 203 -0.94 -3.62 -4.55
C ARG A 203 -0.77 -2.44 -3.60
N ALA A 204 -1.41 -2.56 -2.44
CA ALA A 204 -1.18 -1.70 -1.29
C ALA A 204 -0.03 -2.27 -0.45
N ILE A 205 0.87 -1.40 0.00
CA ILE A 205 2.09 -1.78 0.73
C ILE A 205 2.19 -0.94 2.01
N LEU A 206 2.35 -1.63 3.13
CA LEU A 206 2.74 -1.07 4.42
C LEU A 206 4.22 -1.43 4.61
N HIS A 207 5.05 -0.43 4.83
CA HIS A 207 6.48 -0.64 4.99
C HIS A 207 6.97 -0.12 6.34
N GLY A 208 7.86 -0.87 6.98
CA GLY A 208 8.52 -0.43 8.19
C GLY A 208 9.14 -1.57 8.99
N ILE A 209 9.11 -1.46 10.31
CA ILE A 209 9.76 -2.41 11.21
C ILE A 209 8.73 -3.40 11.72
N ILE A 210 8.89 -4.67 11.37
CA ILE A 210 8.02 -5.76 11.76
C ILE A 210 8.72 -6.57 12.84
N LYS A 211 7.98 -6.91 13.88
CA LYS A 211 8.37 -7.86 14.91
C LYS A 211 7.39 -9.04 14.86
N ARG A 212 7.93 -10.25 14.80
CA ARG A 212 7.16 -11.49 14.91
C ARG A 212 7.30 -12.07 16.31
N ALA A 213 6.28 -12.80 16.76
CA ALA A 213 6.45 -13.68 17.90
C ALA A 213 7.64 -14.60 17.64
N ALA A 214 8.49 -14.81 18.64
CA ALA A 214 9.54 -15.82 18.54
C ALA A 214 8.85 -17.15 18.23
N SER A 215 9.18 -17.75 17.09
CA SER A 215 8.80 -19.13 16.80
C SER A 215 9.38 -19.99 17.91
N VAL A 216 8.51 -20.51 18.78
CA VAL A 216 8.86 -21.53 19.78
C VAL A 216 9.25 -22.81 19.06
#